data_AF-A0AAE1UNH8-F1
#
_entry.id   AF-A0AAE1UNH8-F1
#
_cell.length_a   1.000
_cell.length_b   1.000
_cell.length_c   1.000
_cell.angle_alpha   90.00
_cell.angle_beta   90.00
_cell.angle_gamma   90.00
#
_symmetry.space_group_name_H-M   'P 1'
#
loop_
_entity.id
_entity.type
_entity.pdbx_description
1 polymer ?
#
loop_
_entity_poly.entity_id
_entity_poly.type
_entity_poly.pdbx_seq_one_letter_code
_entity_poly.pdbx_strand_id
1 'polypeptide(L)' 'MSRGNILMCFYEQRDEVKQYMEMKGTPVMELSDTKWLCDLAFMVDITKYLSKLNVKLQGHKHLLSSLLSNVE' A
#
# COMPACT_ATOMS: atom_id res chain seq x y z
N MET A 1 -3.37 -3.57 -9.18
CA MET A 1 -2.50 -2.85 -8.22
C MET A 1 -2.20 -3.75 -7.03
N SER A 2 -1.02 -3.68 -6.43
CA SER A 2 -0.76 -4.37 -5.15
C SER A 2 -1.54 -3.68 -4.02
N ARG A 3 -1.81 -4.39 -2.92
CA ARG A 3 -2.48 -3.81 -1.72
C ARG A 3 -1.79 -2.54 -1.22
N GLY A 4 -0.45 -2.51 -1.24
CA GLY A 4 0.31 -1.31 -0.86
C GLY A 4 0.11 -0.12 -1.81
N ASN A 5 -0.01 -0.36 -3.11
CA ASN A 5 -0.26 0.71 -4.07
C ASN A 5 -1.68 1.28 -3.96
N ILE A 6 -2.67 0.44 -3.64
CA ILE A 6 -4.05 0.90 -3.38
C ILE A 6 -4.06 1.78 -2.13
N LEU A 7 -3.37 1.36 -1.06
CA LEU A 7 -3.31 2.10 0.19
C LEU A 7 -2.60 3.46 0.02
N MET A 8 -1.53 3.49 -0.77
CA MET A 8 -0.83 4.74 -1.12
C MET A 8 -1.72 5.68 -1.93
N CYS A 9 -2.41 5.17 -2.94
CA CYS A 9 -3.35 5.95 -3.75
C CYS A 9 -4.48 6.55 -2.90
N PHE A 10 -5.03 5.77 -1.97
CA PHE A 10 -6.01 6.24 -1.00
C PHE A 10 -5.45 7.36 -0.12
N TYR A 11 -4.25 7.17 0.42
CA TYR A 11 -3.62 8.17 1.28
C TYR A 11 -3.34 9.49 0.55
N GLU A 12 -2.91 9.41 -0.71
CA GLU A 12 -2.70 10.60 -1.56
C GLU A 12 -4.01 11.34 -1.81
N GLN A 13 -5.12 10.62 -2.03
CA GLN A 13 -6.45 11.19 -2.34
C GLN A 13 -7.36 11.36 -1.11
N ARG A 14 -6.80 11.29 0.11
CA ARG A 14 -7.59 11.26 1.35
C ARG A 14 -8.45 12.52 1.54
N ASP A 15 -7.98 13.66 1.04
CA ASP A 15 -8.67 14.95 1.17
C ASP A 15 -9.88 15.00 0.22
N GLU A 16 -9.75 14.48 -1.00
CA GLU A 16 -10.85 14.32 -1.95
C GLU A 16 -11.88 13.29 -1.45
N VAL A 17 -11.41 12.17 -0.89
CA VAL A 17 -12.29 11.17 -0.26
C VAL A 17 -13.06 11.79 0.90
N LYS A 18 -12.40 12.58 1.75
CA LYS A 18 -13.04 13.30 2.84
C LYS A 18 -14.16 14.22 2.33
N GLN A 19 -13.85 15.07 1.36
CA GLN A 19 -14.82 15.99 0.76
C GLN A 19 -16.00 15.23 0.14
N TYR A 20 -15.73 14.14 -0.57
CA TYR A 20 -16.76 13.30 -1.16
C TYR A 20 -17.69 12.69 -0.10
N MET A 21 -17.12 12.20 1.01
CA MET A 21 -17.88 11.63 2.12
C MET A 21 -18.72 12.69 2.85
N GLU A 22 -18.20 13.90 3.02
CA GLU A 22 -18.94 15.05 3.54
C GLU A 22 -20.13 15.41 2.63
N MET A 23 -19.93 15.46 1.32
CA MET A 23 -21.00 15.72 0.34
C MET A 23 -22.10 14.65 0.37
N LYS A 24 -21.76 13.41 0.71
CA LYS A 24 -22.71 12.30 0.87
C LYS A 24 -23.45 12.33 2.22
N GLY A 25 -23.11 13.25 3.11
CA GLY A 25 -23.68 13.31 4.46
C GLY A 25 -23.17 12.21 5.39
N THR A 26 -22.07 11.55 5.03
CA THR A 26 -21.45 10.47 5.81
C THR A 26 -20.01 10.83 6.16
N PRO A 27 -19.78 11.86 7.00
CA PRO A 27 -18.44 12.32 7.32
C PRO A 27 -17.64 11.21 8.04
N VAL A 28 -16.36 11.08 7.67
CA VAL A 28 -15.42 10.13 8.27
C VAL A 28 -14.49 10.89 9.17
N MET A 29 -14.66 10.74 10.50
CA MET A 29 -13.94 11.53 11.50
C MET A 29 -12.43 11.28 11.46
N GLU A 30 -12.04 10.05 11.12
CA GLU A 30 -10.67 9.58 10.97
C GLU A 30 -9.89 10.40 9.93
N LEU A 31 -10.55 10.89 8.87
CA LEU A 31 -9.92 11.76 7.86
C LEU A 31 -9.68 13.19 8.35
N SER A 32 -10.08 13.52 9.58
CA SER A 32 -9.76 14.78 10.27
C SER A 32 -8.86 14.57 11.49
N ASP A 33 -8.63 13.33 11.92
CA ASP A 33 -7.79 13.02 13.06
C ASP A 33 -6.32 12.91 12.62
N THR A 34 -5.51 13.87 13.07
CA THR A 34 -4.09 13.91 12.73
C THR A 34 -3.33 12.67 13.23
N LYS A 35 -3.68 12.13 14.40
CA LYS A 35 -3.02 10.93 14.93
C LYS A 35 -3.35 9.72 14.06
N TRP A 36 -4.62 9.56 13.71
CA TRP A 36 -5.05 8.48 12.83
C TRP A 36 -4.39 8.58 11.44
N LEU A 37 -4.29 9.78 10.88
CA LEU A 37 -3.61 10.02 9.60
C LEU A 37 -2.11 9.70 9.68
N CYS A 38 -1.45 9.99 10.79
CA CYS A 38 -0.05 9.59 11.02
C CYS A 38 0.09 8.05 11.07
N ASP A 39 -0.80 7.37 11.79
CA ASP A 39 -0.79 5.91 11.87
C ASP A 39 -1.04 5.28 10.49
N LEU A 40 -1.97 5.84 9.70
CA LEU A 40 -2.21 5.41 8.32
C LEU A 40 -0.99 5.63 7.43
N ALA A 41 -0.32 6.78 7.52
CA ALA A 41 0.89 7.08 6.76
C ALA A 41 1.99 6.05 7.03
N PHE A 42 2.20 5.74 8.31
CA PHE A 42 3.16 4.72 8.75
C PHE A 42 2.82 3.33 8.18
N MET A 43 1.54 2.94 8.17
CA MET A 43 1.10 1.69 7.55
C MET A 43 1.33 1.66 6.03
N VAL A 44 1.09 2.77 5.33
CA VAL A 44 1.38 2.91 3.90
C VAL A 44 2.86 2.68 3.63
N ASP A 45 3.74 3.32 4.40
CA ASP A 45 5.19 3.18 4.26
C ASP A 45 5.67 1.74 4.48
N ILE A 46 5.20 1.08 5.55
CA ILE A 46 5.52 -0.33 5.82
C ILE A 46 5.03 -1.22 4.67
N THR A 47 3.80 -1.04 4.23
CA THR A 47 3.21 -1.91 3.19
C THR A 47 3.95 -1.73 1.86
N LYS A 48 4.35 -0.50 1.54
CA LYS A 48 5.18 -0.19 0.36
C LYS A 48 6.55 -0.84 0.46
N TYR A 49 7.20 -0.77 1.62
CA TYR A 49 8.48 -1.44 1.87
C TYR A 49 8.38 -2.96 1.72
N LEU A 50 7.36 -3.58 2.33
CA LEU A 50 7.11 -5.01 2.23
C LEU A 50 6.82 -5.44 0.79
N SER A 51 6.07 -4.63 0.03
CA SER A 51 5.82 -4.89 -1.39
C SER A 51 7.13 -4.88 -2.20
N LYS A 52 8.02 -3.93 -1.95
CA LYS A 52 9.35 -3.88 -2.59
C LYS A 52 10.20 -5.09 -2.22
N LEU A 53 10.20 -5.47 -0.94
CA LEU A 53 10.93 -6.64 -0.45
C LEU A 53 10.40 -7.93 -1.09
N ASN A 54 9.08 -8.09 -1.20
CA ASN A 54 8.46 -9.25 -1.83
C ASN A 54 8.88 -9.38 -3.30
N VAL A 55 8.91 -8.29 -4.07
CA VAL A 55 9.37 -8.30 -5.47
C VAL A 55 10.84 -8.71 -5.56
N LYS A 56 11.70 -8.17 -4.70
CA LYS A 56 13.12 -8.56 -4.66
C LYS A 56 13.27 -10.06 -4.39
N LEU A 57 12.57 -10.59 -3.38
CA LEU A 57 12.64 -12.02 -3.02
C LEU A 57 12.08 -12.93 -4.11
N GLN A 58 11.02 -12.52 -4.81
CA GLN A 58 10.49 -13.27 -5.95
C GLN A 58 11.50 -13.37 -7.11
N GLY A 59 12.23 -12.29 -7.41
CA GLY A 59 13.30 -12.32 -8.40
C GLY A 59 14.40 -13.33 -8.07
N HIS A 60 14.81 -13.41 -6.79
CA HIS A 60 15.79 -14.39 -6.34
C HIS A 60 15.28 -15.83 -6.42
N LYS A 61 14.01 -16.07 -6.05
CA LYS A 61 13.38 -17.39 -6.21
C LYS A 61 13.31 -17.80 -7.67
N HIS A 62 12.97 -16.87 -8.56
CA HIS A 62 12.91 -17.13 -10.00
C HIS A 62 14.29 -17.49 -10.56
N LEU A 63 15.35 -16.79 -10.16
CA LEU A 63 16.73 -17.14 -10.55
C LEU A 63 17.12 -18.54 -10.09
N LEU A 64 16.83 -18.89 -8.83
CA LEU A 64 17.10 -20.23 -8.30
C LEU A 64 16.31 -21.32 -9.03
N SER A 65 15.01 -21.11 -9.26
CA SER A 65 14.19 -22.08 -10.01
C SER A 65 14.67 -22.25 -11.45
N SER A 66 15.08 -21.16 -12.11
CA SER A 66 15.60 -21.21 -13.49
C SER A 66 16.97 -21.88 -13.56
N LEU A 67 17.84 -21.70 -12.56
CA LEU A 67 19.13 -22.40 -12.51
C LEU A 67 18.93 -23.90 -12.26
N LEU A 68 18.02 -24.27 -11.35
CA LEU A 68 17.71 -25.67 -11.07
C LEU A 68 17.09 -26.39 -12.28
N SER A 69 16.18 -25.72 -13.02
CA SER A 69 15.55 -26.31 -14.21
C SER A 69 16.50 -26.50 -15.40
N ASN A 70 17.66 -25.83 -15.41
CA ASN A 70 18.63 -25.91 -16.51
C ASN A 70 19.75 -26.93 -16.24
N VAL A 71 19.72 -27.61 -15.10
CA VAL A 71 20.72 -28.62 -14.68
C VAL A 71 20.18 -30.06 -14.85
N GLU A 72 18.92 -30.21 -15.25
CA GLU A 72 18.34 -31.46 -15.77
C GLU A 72 18.45 -31.55 -17.29
#